data_AF-Q6RX11-F1
#
_entry.id   AF-Q6RX11-F1
#
_cell.length_a   1.000
_cell.length_b   1.000
_cell.length_c   1.000
_cell.angle_alpha   90.00
_cell.angle_beta   90.00
_cell.angle_gamma   90.00
#
_symmetry.space_group_name_H-M   'P 1'
#
loop_
_entity.id
_entity.type
_entity.pdbx_description
1 polymer ?
#
loop_
_entity_poly.entity_id
_entity_poly.type
_entity_poly.pdbx_seq_one_letter_code
_entity_poly.pdbx_strand_id
1 'polypeptide(L)'
;VSTDRSSCFERNKIALKMEVLCDSKGPNICPPEGVGIYNPGYWGMNIEQGKSYKVILYVRSDDAINVSVALTGSNGSQKLASTNIIALVNEISDWTKKEFLLEAKGTNSNSRLQLTTTRKGVIWFDQVSVMPLDTYKGHGFRTDLVQMLAELKPRFFRFPGGCFVEGEWLRNAFRWKETVGPWEERPGHFGDVWFYWTDDGIGYFEFLQLAEDLGALPVWVFNNGNGHRDEVATSTVLPFVQEALDGIEFARGSPNSKWGSLRANMGHPQPF
;
A
#
# COMPACT_ATOMS: atom_id res chain seq x y z
N VAL A 1 -13.98 -16.25 -6.63
CA VAL A 1 -12.91 -15.23 -6.49
C VAL A 1 -11.58 -15.94 -6.66
N SER A 2 -10.69 -15.40 -7.48
CA SER A 2 -9.35 -15.94 -7.73
C SER A 2 -8.36 -14.80 -7.96
N THR A 3 -7.09 -15.12 -8.16
CA THR A 3 -6.08 -14.17 -8.61
C THR A 3 -5.43 -14.66 -9.89
N ASP A 4 -4.99 -13.76 -10.76
CA ASP A 4 -4.27 -14.09 -11.99
C ASP A 4 -3.18 -13.06 -12.32
N ARG A 5 -2.34 -13.33 -13.33
CA ARG A 5 -1.22 -12.47 -13.71
C ARG A 5 -1.60 -11.37 -14.70
N SER A 6 -2.75 -10.72 -14.51
CA SER A 6 -3.30 -9.74 -15.46
C SER A 6 -3.03 -8.27 -15.09
N SER A 7 -2.35 -7.99 -13.98
CA SER A 7 -2.03 -6.61 -13.56
C SER A 7 -1.33 -5.81 -14.65
N CYS A 8 -1.62 -4.50 -14.72
CA CYS A 8 -0.87 -3.55 -15.52
C CYS A 8 0.52 -3.21 -14.98
N PHE A 9 0.84 -3.60 -13.74
CA PHE A 9 2.10 -3.27 -13.10
C PHE A 9 3.13 -4.38 -13.33
N GLU A 10 4.23 -4.05 -14.01
CA GLU A 10 5.27 -5.03 -14.35
C GLU A 10 5.89 -5.68 -13.10
N ARG A 11 5.99 -4.94 -12.00
CA ARG A 11 6.59 -5.43 -10.75
C ARG A 11 5.56 -6.03 -9.78
N ASN A 12 4.28 -5.76 -10.01
CA ASN A 12 3.14 -6.25 -9.22
C ASN A 12 2.17 -7.04 -10.09
N LYS A 13 2.59 -8.21 -10.58
CA LYS A 13 1.88 -8.87 -11.70
C LYS A 13 0.51 -9.47 -11.32
N ILE A 14 0.13 -9.51 -10.04
CA ILE A 14 -1.05 -10.24 -9.56
C ILE A 14 -2.24 -9.30 -9.37
N ALA A 15 -3.35 -9.60 -10.04
CA ALA A 15 -4.62 -8.94 -9.85
C ALA A 15 -5.68 -9.88 -9.26
N LEU A 16 -6.66 -9.32 -8.55
CA LEU A 16 -7.82 -10.07 -8.07
C LEU A 16 -8.87 -10.14 -9.17
N LYS A 17 -9.38 -11.34 -9.43
CA LYS A 17 -10.50 -11.60 -10.35
C LYS A 17 -11.75 -11.98 -9.55
N MET A 18 -12.79 -11.15 -9.68
CA MET A 18 -14.12 -11.38 -9.13
C MET A 18 -15.09 -11.76 -10.25
N GLU A 19 -15.54 -13.01 -10.25
CA GLU A 19 -16.60 -13.49 -11.14
C GLU A 19 -17.92 -13.55 -10.39
N VAL A 20 -18.92 -12.84 -10.92
CA VAL A 20 -20.27 -12.73 -10.35
C VAL A 20 -21.24 -13.49 -11.24
N LEU A 21 -21.96 -14.44 -10.63
CA LEU A 21 -22.83 -15.39 -11.34
C LEU A 21 -24.33 -15.06 -11.26
N CYS A 22 -24.70 -14.09 -10.43
CA CYS A 22 -26.07 -13.61 -10.26
C CYS A 22 -26.27 -12.25 -10.95
N ASP A 23 -27.51 -11.88 -11.22
CA ASP A 23 -27.88 -10.55 -11.74
C ASP A 23 -29.11 -10.00 -10.98
N SER A 24 -29.51 -8.78 -11.31
CA SER A 24 -30.75 -8.12 -10.86
C SER A 24 -32.03 -8.81 -11.32
N LYS A 25 -31.96 -9.66 -12.36
CA LYS A 25 -33.09 -10.39 -12.95
C LYS A 25 -32.64 -11.78 -13.41
N GLY A 26 -33.61 -12.67 -13.64
CA GLY A 26 -33.36 -14.01 -14.17
C GLY A 26 -33.31 -15.09 -13.09
N PRO A 27 -32.77 -16.28 -13.41
CA PRO A 27 -32.88 -17.46 -12.53
C PRO A 27 -31.98 -17.38 -11.28
N ASN A 28 -30.87 -16.64 -11.35
CA ASN A 28 -29.94 -16.43 -10.24
C ASN A 28 -29.96 -14.95 -9.85
N ILE A 29 -30.83 -14.59 -8.91
CA ILE A 29 -31.01 -13.19 -8.48
C ILE A 29 -30.02 -12.86 -7.37
N CYS A 30 -29.29 -11.74 -7.48
CA CYS A 30 -28.41 -11.28 -6.41
C CYS A 30 -29.21 -10.80 -5.18
N PRO A 31 -28.68 -10.95 -3.96
CA PRO A 31 -29.23 -10.27 -2.78
C PRO A 31 -29.30 -8.74 -3.00
N PRO A 32 -30.19 -8.02 -2.28
CA PRO A 32 -30.34 -6.57 -2.44
C PRO A 32 -29.04 -5.76 -2.26
N GLU A 33 -28.16 -6.17 -1.33
CA GLU A 33 -26.86 -5.53 -1.08
C GLU A 33 -25.73 -6.01 -2.04
N GLY A 34 -26.07 -6.90 -2.98
CA GLY A 34 -25.15 -7.51 -3.93
C GLY A 34 -24.28 -8.61 -3.34
N VAL A 35 -23.37 -9.11 -4.18
CA VAL A 35 -22.32 -10.08 -3.82
C VAL A 35 -20.95 -9.49 -4.15
N GLY A 36 -19.90 -9.98 -3.50
CA GLY A 36 -18.54 -9.55 -3.81
C GLY A 36 -17.52 -9.94 -2.75
N ILE A 37 -16.59 -9.03 -2.47
CA ILE A 37 -15.43 -9.24 -1.62
C ILE A 37 -15.30 -8.15 -0.56
N TYR A 38 -14.51 -8.43 0.48
CA TYR A 38 -14.15 -7.44 1.48
C TYR A 38 -12.71 -7.64 1.96
N ASN A 39 -12.12 -6.55 2.47
CA ASN A 39 -10.84 -6.54 3.16
C ASN A 39 -11.10 -6.10 4.62
N PRO A 40 -10.84 -6.95 5.62
CA PRO A 40 -11.10 -6.64 7.03
C PRO A 40 -10.06 -5.68 7.66
N GLY A 41 -9.03 -5.29 6.93
CA GLY A 41 -7.88 -4.57 7.46
C GLY A 41 -7.03 -5.43 8.38
N TYR A 42 -6.14 -4.79 9.13
CA TYR A 42 -5.33 -5.43 10.15
C TYR A 42 -6.13 -5.56 11.44
N TRP A 43 -6.92 -6.64 11.54
CA TRP A 43 -7.86 -6.93 12.64
C TRP A 43 -8.94 -5.87 12.84
N GLY A 44 -9.39 -5.24 11.74
CA GLY A 44 -10.38 -4.18 11.73
C GLY A 44 -9.82 -2.86 11.23
N MET A 45 -10.71 -2.03 10.69
CA MET A 45 -10.42 -0.63 10.34
C MET A 45 -11.16 0.30 11.30
N ASN A 46 -10.45 1.26 11.89
CA ASN A 46 -11.08 2.31 12.69
C ASN A 46 -11.63 3.41 11.78
N ILE A 47 -12.96 3.44 11.65
CA ILE A 47 -13.67 4.45 10.88
C ILE A 47 -14.38 5.39 11.83
N GLU A 48 -14.21 6.70 11.65
CA GLU A 48 -14.73 7.73 12.55
C GLU A 48 -15.64 8.68 11.79
N GLN A 49 -16.82 8.96 12.37
CA GLN A 49 -17.80 9.87 11.79
C GLN A 49 -17.19 11.25 11.49
N GLY A 50 -17.51 11.79 10.31
CA GLY A 50 -17.03 13.09 9.83
C GLY A 50 -15.63 13.07 9.24
N LYS A 51 -14.86 11.98 9.42
CA LYS A 51 -13.57 11.82 8.74
C LYS A 51 -13.74 11.35 7.31
N SER A 52 -12.79 11.74 6.47
CA SER A 52 -12.74 11.37 5.06
C SER A 52 -11.60 10.39 4.79
N TYR A 53 -11.92 9.38 3.98
CA TYR A 53 -11.01 8.30 3.61
C TYR A 53 -10.83 8.32 2.09
N LYS A 54 -9.58 8.39 1.64
CA LYS A 54 -9.20 8.30 0.24
C LYS A 54 -9.14 6.83 -0.15
N VAL A 55 -9.97 6.45 -1.12
CA VAL A 55 -9.93 5.12 -1.72
C VAL A 55 -9.33 5.22 -3.11
N ILE A 56 -8.31 4.42 -3.38
CA ILE A 56 -7.70 4.27 -4.71
C ILE A 56 -7.76 2.80 -5.09
N LEU A 57 -8.10 2.51 -6.33
CA LEU A 57 -8.02 1.17 -6.91
C LEU A 57 -7.91 1.25 -8.43
N TYR A 58 -7.36 0.21 -9.04
CA TYR A 58 -7.39 -0.02 -10.47
C TYR A 58 -8.47 -1.06 -10.76
N VAL A 59 -9.27 -0.80 -11.80
CA VAL A 59 -10.37 -1.68 -12.21
C VAL A 59 -10.30 -1.95 -13.71
N ARG A 60 -10.65 -3.17 -14.09
CA ARG A 60 -10.83 -3.59 -15.49
C ARG A 60 -12.02 -4.54 -15.59
N SER A 61 -12.79 -4.45 -16.67
CA SER A 61 -13.85 -5.41 -17.00
C SER A 61 -14.14 -5.40 -18.50
N ASP A 62 -14.54 -6.55 -19.03
CA ASP A 62 -15.04 -6.68 -20.41
C ASP A 62 -16.52 -6.28 -20.54
N ASP A 63 -17.20 -6.04 -19.40
CA ASP A 63 -18.60 -5.66 -19.31
C ASP A 63 -18.77 -4.30 -18.60
N ALA A 64 -19.93 -3.66 -18.80
CA ALA A 64 -20.28 -2.46 -18.03
C ALA A 64 -20.53 -2.84 -16.56
N ILE A 65 -19.96 -2.07 -15.63
CA ILE A 65 -20.01 -2.37 -14.20
C ILE A 65 -20.86 -1.37 -13.41
N ASN A 66 -21.35 -1.83 -12.26
CA ASN A 66 -21.88 -1.01 -11.18
C ASN A 66 -21.42 -1.62 -9.86
N VAL A 67 -20.28 -1.15 -9.34
CA VAL A 67 -19.65 -1.70 -8.13
C VAL A 67 -19.84 -0.70 -6.99
N SER A 68 -20.52 -1.12 -5.93
CA SER A 68 -20.54 -0.41 -4.65
C SER A 68 -19.21 -0.58 -3.94
N VAL A 69 -18.56 0.53 -3.62
CA VAL A 69 -17.36 0.62 -2.78
C VAL A 69 -17.80 1.20 -1.45
N ALA A 70 -17.65 0.45 -0.37
CA ALA A 70 -18.16 0.86 0.93
C ALA A 70 -17.21 0.54 2.08
N LEU A 71 -17.17 1.44 3.06
CA LEU A 71 -16.68 1.15 4.40
C LEU A 71 -17.89 0.67 5.22
N THR A 72 -17.81 -0.56 5.73
CA THR A 72 -18.89 -1.17 6.49
C THR A 72 -18.38 -1.69 7.84
N GLY A 73 -19.27 -1.87 8.81
CA GLY A 73 -18.94 -2.63 10.03
C GLY A 73 -18.50 -4.06 9.68
N SER A 74 -17.81 -4.74 10.60
CA SER A 74 -17.21 -6.06 10.34
C SER A 74 -18.16 -7.13 9.79
N ASN A 75 -19.45 -7.06 10.13
CA ASN A 75 -20.49 -7.96 9.60
C ASN A 75 -21.09 -7.54 8.26
N GLY A 76 -20.77 -6.34 7.76
CA GLY A 76 -21.29 -5.78 6.50
C GLY A 76 -22.60 -5.02 6.61
N SER A 77 -23.28 -5.04 7.75
CA SER A 77 -24.64 -4.50 7.88
C SER A 77 -24.66 -2.98 8.09
N GLN A 78 -23.70 -2.45 8.84
CA GLN A 78 -23.59 -1.01 9.08
C GLN A 78 -22.79 -0.35 7.96
N LYS A 79 -23.44 0.38 7.06
CA LYS A 79 -22.78 1.16 6.00
C LYS A 79 -22.33 2.51 6.56
N LEU A 80 -21.02 2.73 6.65
CA LEU A 80 -20.42 3.92 7.26
C LEU A 80 -20.13 4.98 6.20
N ALA A 81 -19.63 4.56 5.05
CA ALA A 81 -19.44 5.42 3.88
C ALA A 81 -19.55 4.56 2.62
N SER A 82 -20.00 5.14 1.51
CA SER A 82 -20.06 4.41 0.23
C SER A 82 -20.10 5.31 -0.97
N THR A 83 -19.64 4.79 -2.11
CA THR A 83 -19.83 5.33 -3.45
C THR A 83 -20.01 4.19 -4.44
N ASN A 84 -20.37 4.49 -5.69
CA ASN A 84 -20.46 3.51 -6.76
C ASN A 84 -19.48 3.83 -7.88
N ILE A 85 -18.81 2.79 -8.39
CA ILE A 85 -18.11 2.81 -9.67
C ILE A 85 -19.12 2.39 -10.73
N ILE A 86 -19.62 3.35 -11.49
CA ILE A 86 -20.48 3.10 -12.66
C ILE A 86 -19.64 3.44 -13.89
N ALA A 87 -19.41 2.45 -14.75
CA ALA A 87 -18.59 2.63 -15.95
C ALA A 87 -19.07 1.72 -17.10
N LEU A 88 -19.03 2.26 -18.31
CA LEU A 88 -19.24 1.52 -19.56
C LEU A 88 -17.95 0.80 -19.97
N VAL A 89 -18.08 -0.21 -20.84
CA VAL A 89 -16.95 -1.06 -21.28
C VAL A 89 -15.78 -0.25 -21.80
N ASN A 90 -16.02 0.77 -22.63
CA ASN A 90 -14.97 1.60 -23.22
C ASN A 90 -14.21 2.47 -22.20
N GLU A 91 -14.67 2.59 -20.97
CA GLU A 91 -14.00 3.33 -19.89
C GLU A 91 -13.07 2.45 -19.04
N ILE A 92 -13.22 1.12 -19.12
CA ILE A 92 -12.56 0.13 -18.24
C ILE A 92 -12.16 -1.17 -18.95
N SER A 93 -12.17 -1.19 -20.29
CA SER A 93 -11.66 -2.32 -21.08
C SER A 93 -10.16 -2.53 -20.86
N ASP A 94 -9.46 -1.43 -20.59
CA ASP A 94 -8.11 -1.40 -20.05
C ASP A 94 -8.11 -1.05 -18.55
N TRP A 95 -6.98 -1.30 -17.89
CA TRP A 95 -6.81 -0.96 -16.48
C TRP A 95 -6.95 0.55 -16.24
N THR A 96 -7.96 0.93 -15.47
CA THR A 96 -8.27 2.33 -15.17
C THR A 96 -8.17 2.59 -13.66
N LYS A 97 -7.36 3.59 -13.28
CA LYS A 97 -7.30 4.10 -11.91
C LYS A 97 -8.62 4.80 -11.56
N LYS A 98 -9.17 4.48 -10.40
CA LYS A 98 -10.34 5.13 -9.80
C LYS A 98 -9.95 5.65 -8.42
N GLU A 99 -10.40 6.86 -8.11
CA GLU A 99 -10.10 7.55 -6.87
C GLU A 99 -11.37 8.20 -6.30
N PHE A 100 -11.59 8.03 -5.00
CA PHE A 100 -12.78 8.54 -4.31
C PHE A 100 -12.42 9.08 -2.94
N LEU A 101 -13.17 10.07 -2.48
CA LEU A 101 -13.20 10.47 -1.08
C LEU A 101 -14.51 10.00 -0.46
N LEU A 102 -14.39 9.17 0.58
CA LEU A 102 -15.51 8.65 1.34
C LEU A 102 -15.57 9.34 2.70
N GLU A 103 -16.58 10.19 2.91
CA GLU A 103 -16.86 10.79 4.21
C GLU A 103 -17.72 9.84 5.05
N ALA A 104 -17.22 9.46 6.22
CA ALA A 104 -17.91 8.54 7.11
C ALA A 104 -19.09 9.21 7.83
N LYS A 105 -20.25 8.54 7.80
CA LYS A 105 -21.49 8.97 8.43
C LYS A 105 -21.74 8.32 9.79
N GLY A 106 -20.82 7.49 10.26
CA GLY A 106 -20.83 6.89 11.59
C GLY A 106 -19.44 6.43 12.01
N THR A 107 -19.30 6.07 13.28
CA THR A 107 -18.06 5.55 13.87
C THR A 107 -18.18 4.05 14.12
N ASN A 108 -17.15 3.29 13.76
CA ASN A 108 -16.98 1.90 14.14
C ASN A 108 -15.49 1.53 14.12
N SER A 109 -14.97 1.06 15.25
CA SER A 109 -13.56 0.66 15.43
C SER A 109 -13.22 -0.68 14.77
N ASN A 110 -14.23 -1.44 14.37
CA ASN A 110 -14.09 -2.74 13.73
C ASN A 110 -14.87 -2.75 12.41
N SER A 111 -14.28 -2.10 11.41
CA SER A 111 -14.83 -1.96 10.06
C SER A 111 -14.00 -2.71 9.01
N ARG A 112 -14.52 -2.75 7.78
CA ARG A 112 -13.90 -3.37 6.60
C ARG A 112 -14.17 -2.53 5.35
N LEU A 113 -13.30 -2.65 4.34
CA LEU A 113 -13.60 -2.20 2.98
C LEU A 113 -14.36 -3.32 2.26
N GLN A 114 -15.42 -2.98 1.53
CA GLN A 114 -16.24 -3.93 0.79
C GLN A 114 -16.47 -3.44 -0.64
N LEU A 115 -16.36 -4.36 -1.60
CA LEU A 115 -16.65 -4.17 -3.02
C LEU A 115 -17.76 -5.15 -3.42
N THR A 116 -18.95 -4.66 -3.75
CA THR A 116 -20.09 -5.51 -4.17
C THR A 116 -20.74 -5.04 -5.45
N THR A 117 -21.43 -5.94 -6.12
CA THR A 117 -22.24 -5.65 -7.31
C THR A 117 -23.46 -6.55 -7.34
N THR A 118 -24.51 -6.11 -8.03
CA THR A 118 -25.70 -6.89 -8.37
C THR A 118 -25.72 -7.29 -9.84
N ARG A 119 -24.65 -6.99 -10.60
CA ARG A 119 -24.52 -7.30 -12.03
C ARG A 119 -23.65 -8.53 -12.24
N LYS A 120 -24.12 -9.42 -13.10
CA LYS A 120 -23.33 -10.56 -13.57
C LYS A 120 -22.15 -10.06 -14.40
N GLY A 121 -21.00 -10.70 -14.27
CA GLY A 121 -19.81 -10.36 -15.06
C GLY A 121 -18.50 -10.71 -14.37
N VAL A 122 -17.40 -10.36 -15.01
CA VAL A 122 -16.04 -10.53 -14.48
C VAL A 122 -15.40 -9.17 -14.27
N ILE A 123 -14.90 -8.92 -13.07
CA ILE A 123 -14.28 -7.65 -12.69
C ILE A 123 -12.92 -7.95 -12.09
N TRP A 124 -11.89 -7.27 -12.59
CA TRP A 124 -10.56 -7.31 -12.01
C TRP A 124 -10.31 -6.07 -11.18
N PHE A 125 -9.65 -6.26 -10.04
CA PHE A 125 -9.22 -5.21 -9.14
C PHE A 125 -7.73 -5.35 -8.85
N ASP A 126 -7.06 -4.21 -8.74
CA ASP A 126 -5.63 -4.13 -8.43
C ASP A 126 -5.32 -2.85 -7.65
N GLN A 127 -4.20 -2.84 -6.92
CA GLN A 127 -3.70 -1.71 -6.14
C GLN A 127 -4.81 -1.01 -5.33
N VAL A 128 -5.51 -1.80 -4.50
CA VAL A 128 -6.61 -1.30 -3.67
C VAL A 128 -6.05 -0.71 -2.38
N SER A 129 -6.29 0.58 -2.15
CA SER A 129 -5.82 1.33 -0.98
C SER A 129 -6.94 2.16 -0.35
N VAL A 130 -6.95 2.23 0.98
CA VAL A 130 -7.84 3.10 1.76
C VAL A 130 -7.00 3.80 2.82
N MET A 131 -6.90 5.12 2.73
CA MET A 131 -6.09 5.95 3.63
C MET A 131 -6.95 7.04 4.26
N PRO A 132 -6.87 7.28 5.58
CA PRO A 132 -7.45 8.49 6.15
C PRO A 132 -6.76 9.74 5.59
N LEU A 133 -7.50 10.85 5.42
CA LEU A 133 -6.89 12.11 4.97
C LEU A 133 -6.11 12.82 6.08
N ASP A 134 -6.51 12.65 7.34
CA ASP A 134 -5.92 13.26 8.54
C ASP A 134 -4.72 12.48 9.09
N THR A 135 -3.79 12.12 8.19
CA THR A 135 -2.54 11.46 8.57
C THR A 135 -1.57 12.43 9.24
N TYR A 136 -0.62 11.90 10.01
CA TYR A 136 0.36 12.71 10.74
C TYR A 136 1.10 13.64 9.77
N LYS A 137 0.92 14.96 9.94
CA LYS A 137 1.45 16.02 9.06
C LYS A 137 1.13 15.86 7.56
N GLY A 138 0.16 15.02 7.20
CA GLY A 138 -0.15 14.70 5.81
C GLY A 138 0.80 13.71 5.13
N HIS A 139 1.70 13.05 5.89
CA HIS A 139 2.72 12.15 5.36
C HIS A 139 2.33 10.66 5.38
N GLY A 140 1.04 10.34 5.57
CA GLY A 140 0.52 8.97 5.47
C GLY A 140 0.63 8.14 6.76
N PHE A 141 1.25 8.64 7.83
CA PHE A 141 1.33 7.90 9.09
C PHE A 141 0.07 8.02 9.94
N ARG A 142 -0.17 7.00 10.75
CA ARG A 142 -1.18 7.02 11.81
C ARG A 142 -0.81 8.06 12.88
N THR A 143 -1.63 9.09 13.00
CA THR A 143 -1.42 10.24 13.89
C THR A 143 -1.26 9.83 15.34
N ASP A 144 -2.09 8.92 15.83
CA ASP A 144 -2.05 8.45 17.22
C ASP A 144 -0.72 7.74 17.57
N LEU A 145 -0.25 6.84 16.69
CA LEU A 145 1.00 6.12 16.90
C LEU A 145 2.23 7.05 16.82
N VAL A 146 2.27 7.96 15.84
CA VAL A 146 3.41 8.88 15.72
C VAL A 146 3.43 9.91 16.84
N GLN A 147 2.27 10.36 17.34
CA GLN A 147 2.22 11.22 18.53
C GLN A 147 2.82 10.53 19.75
N MET A 148 2.49 9.26 20.00
CA MET A 148 3.12 8.49 21.08
C MET A 148 4.65 8.39 20.91
N LEU A 149 5.14 8.19 19.69
CA LEU A 149 6.59 8.20 19.42
C LEU A 149 7.22 9.57 19.66
N ALA A 150 6.56 10.65 19.25
CA ALA A 150 7.05 12.02 19.44
C ALA A 150 7.14 12.39 20.94
N GLU A 151 6.19 11.92 21.75
CA GLU A 151 6.17 12.15 23.20
C GLU A 151 7.35 11.49 23.94
N LEU A 152 7.92 10.41 23.39
CA LEU A 152 9.16 9.80 23.89
C LEU A 152 10.39 10.72 23.69
N LYS A 153 10.27 11.74 22.83
CA LYS A 153 11.35 12.67 22.45
C LYS A 153 12.62 11.93 22.00
N PRO A 154 12.53 11.01 21.01
CA PRO A 154 13.66 10.22 20.57
C PRO A 154 14.75 11.13 20.00
N ARG A 155 16.01 10.84 20.34
CA ARG A 155 17.17 11.55 19.77
C ARG A 155 17.62 10.95 18.44
N PHE A 156 17.30 9.69 18.21
CA PHE A 156 17.60 8.97 16.99
C PHE A 156 16.50 7.95 16.68
N PHE A 157 16.40 7.54 15.42
CA PHE A 157 15.44 6.56 14.94
C PHE A 157 16.15 5.57 14.01
N ARG A 158 16.26 4.30 14.44
CA ARG A 158 16.92 3.24 13.67
C ARG A 158 15.93 2.48 12.81
N PHE A 159 16.20 2.32 11.52
CA PHE A 159 15.31 1.66 10.56
C PHE A 159 16.07 1.08 9.35
N PRO A 160 15.47 0.21 8.53
CA PRO A 160 14.27 -0.58 8.78
C PRO A 160 14.60 -1.94 9.44
N GLY A 161 15.82 -2.11 9.96
CA GLY A 161 16.33 -3.40 10.47
C GLY A 161 15.59 -3.98 11.68
N GLY A 162 16.14 -4.93 12.44
CA GLY A 162 17.39 -5.67 12.23
C GLY A 162 17.23 -6.74 11.16
N CYS A 163 16.79 -7.93 11.56
CA CYS A 163 16.62 -9.09 10.67
C CYS A 163 15.74 -8.82 9.44
N PHE A 164 14.88 -7.81 9.46
CA PHE A 164 14.10 -7.38 8.28
C PHE A 164 14.98 -6.96 7.10
N VAL A 165 16.12 -6.33 7.37
CA VAL A 165 17.08 -5.93 6.32
C VAL A 165 17.82 -7.15 5.76
N GLU A 166 18.03 -8.18 6.57
CA GLU A 166 18.80 -9.38 6.24
C GLU A 166 17.95 -10.43 5.50
N GLY A 167 16.75 -10.71 6.03
CA GLY A 167 15.95 -11.88 5.66
C GLY A 167 16.54 -13.19 6.22
N GLU A 168 15.74 -14.26 6.25
CA GLU A 168 16.29 -15.61 6.42
C GLU A 168 17.17 -15.97 5.22
N TRP A 169 16.76 -15.52 4.03
CA TRP A 169 17.49 -15.66 2.77
C TRP A 169 17.59 -14.31 2.04
N LEU A 170 18.72 -14.03 1.39
CA LEU A 170 18.96 -12.78 0.65
C LEU A 170 17.91 -12.46 -0.43
N ARG A 171 17.24 -13.47 -0.97
CA ARG A 171 16.12 -13.30 -1.93
C ARG A 171 14.91 -12.57 -1.34
N ASN A 172 14.78 -12.55 -0.01
CA ASN A 172 13.70 -11.95 0.75
C ASN A 172 14.19 -10.75 1.58
N ALA A 173 15.45 -10.34 1.42
CA ALA A 173 16.00 -9.17 2.11
C ALA A 173 15.34 -7.88 1.62
N PHE A 174 15.14 -6.91 2.52
CA PHE A 174 14.68 -5.57 2.15
C PHE A 174 15.62 -4.88 1.13
N ARG A 175 15.04 -4.37 0.04
CA ARG A 175 15.76 -3.66 -1.03
C ARG A 175 15.27 -2.21 -1.13
N TRP A 176 16.01 -1.28 -0.55
CA TRP A 176 15.53 0.11 -0.39
C TRP A 176 15.11 0.78 -1.70
N LYS A 177 15.80 0.51 -2.81
CA LYS A 177 15.47 1.04 -4.15
C LYS A 177 14.11 0.59 -4.66
N GLU A 178 13.61 -0.54 -4.16
CA GLU A 178 12.29 -1.08 -4.49
C GLU A 178 11.17 -0.43 -3.68
N THR A 179 11.53 0.39 -2.70
CA THR A 179 10.61 1.02 -1.74
C THR A 179 10.49 2.53 -1.93
N VAL A 180 11.02 3.06 -3.03
CA VAL A 180 10.94 4.48 -3.41
C VAL A 180 10.22 4.63 -4.75
N GLY A 181 9.69 5.81 -5.03
CA GLY A 181 8.81 6.06 -6.17
C GLY A 181 7.34 5.74 -5.88
N PRO A 182 6.49 5.68 -6.93
CA PRO A 182 5.06 5.40 -6.81
C PRO A 182 4.79 4.10 -6.05
N TRP A 183 3.87 4.13 -5.09
CA TRP A 183 3.60 2.98 -4.22
C TRP A 183 2.99 1.81 -5.01
N GLU A 184 2.19 2.11 -6.03
CA GLU A 184 1.56 1.09 -6.88
C GLU A 184 2.56 0.26 -7.70
N GLU A 185 3.80 0.73 -7.85
CA GLU A 185 4.88 0.04 -8.56
C GLU A 185 5.85 -0.72 -7.64
N ARG A 186 5.67 -0.61 -6.31
CA ARG A 186 6.55 -1.28 -5.33
C ARG A 186 6.16 -2.75 -5.22
N PRO A 187 7.08 -3.70 -5.51
CA PRO A 187 6.76 -5.13 -5.55
C PRO A 187 6.40 -5.73 -4.18
N GLY A 188 6.73 -5.02 -3.10
CA GLY A 188 6.78 -5.60 -1.76
C GLY A 188 7.78 -6.77 -1.68
N HIS A 189 7.76 -7.47 -0.55
CA HIS A 189 8.46 -8.74 -0.42
C HIS A 189 7.86 -9.59 0.72
N PHE A 190 8.22 -10.86 0.74
CA PHE A 190 7.87 -11.74 1.85
C PHE A 190 8.93 -11.62 2.96
N GLY A 191 8.53 -11.07 4.11
CA GLY A 191 9.35 -11.01 5.31
C GLY A 191 9.44 -12.39 5.96
N ASP A 192 10.33 -13.23 5.46
CA ASP A 192 10.46 -14.64 5.86
C ASP A 192 10.92 -14.87 7.30
N VAL A 193 11.54 -13.86 7.93
CA VAL A 193 11.87 -13.86 9.37
C VAL A 193 10.59 -13.80 10.23
N TRP A 194 9.57 -13.08 9.77
CA TRP A 194 8.34 -12.82 10.52
C TRP A 194 7.08 -13.43 9.91
N PHE A 195 7.24 -14.17 8.80
CA PHE A 195 6.21 -14.95 8.11
C PHE A 195 5.01 -14.14 7.61
N TYR A 196 5.23 -12.90 7.13
CA TYR A 196 4.19 -12.10 6.48
C TYR A 196 4.71 -11.33 5.27
N TRP A 197 3.80 -10.96 4.36
CA TRP A 197 4.09 -10.09 3.23
C TRP A 197 4.06 -8.62 3.65
N THR A 198 5.04 -7.86 3.18
CA THR A 198 5.05 -6.39 3.23
C THR A 198 4.83 -5.85 1.82
N ASP A 199 4.05 -4.79 1.69
CA ASP A 199 3.87 -4.04 0.44
C ASP A 199 5.01 -3.04 0.20
N ASP A 200 5.87 -2.85 1.20
CA ASP A 200 6.92 -1.82 1.25
C ASP A 200 6.39 -0.39 1.00
N GLY A 201 5.15 -0.14 1.42
CA GLY A 201 4.53 1.18 1.45
C GLY A 201 5.21 2.12 2.45
N ILE A 202 5.71 1.59 3.58
CA ILE A 202 6.64 2.30 4.47
C ILE A 202 8.06 1.93 4.03
N GLY A 203 8.57 2.69 3.06
CA GLY A 203 9.87 2.50 2.45
C GLY A 203 10.93 3.43 2.99
N TYR A 204 12.06 3.48 2.29
CA TYR A 204 13.23 4.28 2.69
C TYR A 204 12.91 5.77 2.84
N PHE A 205 12.12 6.33 1.91
CA PHE A 205 11.68 7.73 1.97
C PHE A 205 10.80 7.98 3.20
N GLU A 206 9.80 7.12 3.42
CA GLU A 206 8.86 7.29 4.53
C GLU A 206 9.57 7.18 5.89
N PHE A 207 10.54 6.28 6.06
CA PHE A 207 11.32 6.23 7.30
C PHE A 207 12.19 7.47 7.55
N LEU A 208 12.81 8.02 6.51
CA LEU A 208 13.56 9.27 6.61
C LEU A 208 12.63 10.44 6.98
N GLN A 209 11.47 10.50 6.31
CA GLN A 209 10.44 11.50 6.60
C GLN A 209 9.96 11.40 8.05
N LEU A 210 9.74 10.19 8.56
CA LEU A 210 9.34 9.98 9.95
C LEU A 210 10.43 10.42 10.95
N ALA A 211 11.70 10.16 10.66
CA ALA A 211 12.80 10.61 11.52
C ALA A 211 12.85 12.15 11.60
N GLU A 212 12.77 12.83 10.46
CA GLU A 212 12.66 14.29 10.38
C GLU A 212 11.44 14.81 11.14
N ASP A 213 10.30 14.13 10.97
CA ASP A 213 9.04 14.51 11.61
C ASP A 213 9.04 14.44 13.12
N LEU A 214 9.81 13.50 13.67
CA LEU A 214 10.05 13.31 15.10
C LEU A 214 11.16 14.23 15.64
N GLY A 215 11.88 14.94 14.77
CA GLY A 215 13.08 15.69 15.16
C GLY A 215 14.23 14.79 15.62
N ALA A 216 14.26 13.54 15.15
CA ALA A 216 15.24 12.52 15.52
C ALA A 216 16.28 12.32 14.40
N LEU A 217 17.51 11.97 14.78
CA LEU A 217 18.54 11.62 13.80
C LEU A 217 18.27 10.23 13.18
N PRO A 218 18.22 10.11 11.83
CA PRO A 218 18.03 8.82 11.19
C PRO A 218 19.27 7.93 11.34
N VAL A 219 19.09 6.68 11.75
CA VAL A 219 20.13 5.63 11.78
C VAL A 219 19.71 4.54 10.81
N TRP A 220 20.13 4.69 9.56
CA TRP A 220 19.78 3.75 8.50
C TRP A 220 20.60 2.46 8.58
N VAL A 221 19.91 1.32 8.46
CA VAL A 221 20.47 -0.02 8.36
C VAL A 221 20.27 -0.50 6.92
N PHE A 222 21.35 -0.90 6.26
CA PHE A 222 21.33 -1.45 4.90
C PHE A 222 21.86 -2.88 4.90
N ASN A 223 21.45 -3.68 3.91
CA ASN A 223 21.92 -5.05 3.77
C ASN A 223 23.37 -5.03 3.26
N ASN A 224 24.26 -5.74 3.95
CA ASN A 224 25.69 -5.77 3.65
C ASN A 224 26.13 -6.99 2.82
N GLY A 225 25.18 -7.75 2.27
CA GLY A 225 25.45 -8.99 1.54
C GLY A 225 25.11 -10.27 2.32
N ASN A 226 24.47 -10.15 3.49
CA ASN A 226 24.13 -11.30 4.33
C ASN A 226 22.61 -11.45 4.53
N GLY A 227 22.16 -12.70 4.50
CA GLY A 227 20.93 -13.19 5.12
C GLY A 227 21.28 -14.14 6.27
N HIS A 228 20.30 -14.60 7.03
CA HIS A 228 20.60 -15.52 8.14
C HIS A 228 21.16 -16.88 7.69
N ARG A 229 20.86 -17.32 6.46
CA ARG A 229 21.23 -18.65 5.94
C ARG A 229 22.13 -18.61 4.71
N ASP A 230 22.37 -17.44 4.14
CA ASP A 230 23.19 -17.24 2.96
C ASP A 230 23.96 -15.92 3.02
N GLU A 231 25.08 -15.85 2.32
CA GLU A 231 25.90 -14.66 2.20
C GLU A 231 26.51 -14.59 0.81
N VAL A 232 26.77 -13.38 0.33
CA VAL A 232 27.54 -13.19 -0.90
C VAL A 232 29.03 -13.36 -0.62
N ALA A 233 29.76 -13.90 -1.58
CA ALA A 233 31.21 -13.94 -1.50
C ALA A 233 31.77 -12.50 -1.44
N THR A 234 32.82 -12.28 -0.65
CA THR A 234 33.47 -10.96 -0.53
C THR A 234 33.93 -10.42 -1.90
N SER A 235 34.33 -11.30 -2.82
CA SER A 235 34.71 -10.94 -4.20
C SER A 235 33.57 -10.31 -5.02
N THR A 236 32.32 -10.48 -4.58
CA THR A 236 31.10 -9.96 -5.24
C THR A 236 30.32 -8.98 -4.37
N VAL A 237 30.92 -8.40 -3.33
CA VAL A 237 30.23 -7.50 -2.37
C VAL A 237 29.93 -6.10 -2.94
N LEU A 238 30.64 -5.69 -3.99
CA LEU A 238 30.57 -4.32 -4.53
C LEU A 238 29.16 -3.81 -4.85
N PRO A 239 28.22 -4.60 -5.39
CA PRO A 239 26.84 -4.15 -5.58
C PRO A 239 26.18 -3.66 -4.28
N PHE A 240 26.43 -4.30 -3.14
CA PHE A 240 25.86 -3.89 -1.84
C PHE A 240 26.51 -2.61 -1.31
N VAL A 241 27.81 -2.41 -1.59
CA VAL A 241 28.47 -1.12 -1.33
C VAL A 241 27.81 -0.02 -2.16
N GLN A 242 27.52 -0.29 -3.43
CA GLN A 242 26.82 0.67 -4.29
C GLN A 242 25.39 0.95 -3.80
N GLU A 243 24.65 -0.05 -3.32
CA GLU A 243 23.33 0.15 -2.68
C GLU A 243 23.41 1.15 -1.53
N ALA A 244 24.45 1.06 -0.68
CA ALA A 244 24.66 1.98 0.44
C ALA A 244 25.01 3.39 -0.03
N LEU A 245 25.94 3.53 -0.98
CA LEU A 245 26.32 4.83 -1.55
C LEU A 245 25.12 5.52 -2.22
N ASP A 246 24.33 4.76 -2.97
CA ASP A 246 23.12 5.24 -3.63
C ASP A 246 22.07 5.71 -2.63
N GLY A 247 21.89 5.00 -1.51
CA GLY A 247 20.96 5.41 -0.45
C GLY A 247 21.43 6.65 0.31
N ILE A 248 22.74 6.81 0.49
CA ILE A 248 23.33 8.05 1.03
C ILE A 248 23.11 9.20 0.06
N GLU A 249 23.32 9.00 -1.24
CA GLU A 249 23.04 10.01 -2.26
C GLU A 249 21.54 10.37 -2.31
N PHE A 250 20.65 9.39 -2.20
CA PHE A 250 19.21 9.64 -2.09
C PHE A 250 18.90 10.57 -0.91
N ALA A 251 19.44 10.30 0.27
CA ALA A 251 19.14 11.07 1.47
C ALA A 251 19.82 12.45 1.49
N ARG A 252 21.09 12.54 1.04
CA ARG A 252 21.97 13.70 1.26
C ARG A 252 22.44 14.41 0.00
N GLY A 253 22.26 13.79 -1.16
CA GLY A 253 22.71 14.31 -2.45
C GLY A 253 21.93 15.54 -2.90
N SER A 254 22.56 16.29 -3.81
CA SER A 254 21.94 17.42 -4.51
C SER A 254 20.66 16.99 -5.23
N PRO A 255 19.61 17.81 -5.29
CA PRO A 255 18.39 17.50 -6.06
C PRO A 255 18.64 17.32 -7.57
N ASN A 256 19.83 17.65 -8.08
CA ASN A 256 20.22 17.42 -9.47
C ASN A 256 21.02 16.12 -9.68
N SER A 257 21.33 15.40 -8.61
CA SER A 257 22.06 14.14 -8.68
C SER A 257 21.10 12.98 -8.96
N LYS A 258 21.63 11.78 -9.28
CA LYS A 258 20.77 10.66 -9.71
C LYS A 258 19.73 10.33 -8.65
N TRP A 259 20.17 10.04 -7.43
CA TRP A 259 19.24 9.66 -6.36
C TRP A 259 18.63 10.85 -5.63
N GLY A 260 19.33 11.99 -5.55
CA GLY A 260 18.77 13.21 -4.97
C GLY A 260 17.61 13.79 -5.80
N SER A 261 17.63 13.64 -7.13
CA SER A 261 16.51 14.03 -8.00
C SER A 261 15.27 13.17 -7.79
N LEU A 262 15.43 11.87 -7.50
CA LEU A 262 14.30 11.01 -7.14
C LEU A 262 13.66 11.47 -5.83
N ARG A 263 14.46 11.73 -4.78
CA ARG A 263 13.97 12.31 -3.52
C ARG A 263 13.20 13.61 -3.75
N ALA A 264 13.75 14.51 -4.57
CA ALA A 264 13.12 15.78 -4.92
C ALA A 264 11.77 15.58 -5.63
N ASN A 265 11.71 14.66 -6.61
CA ASN A 265 10.48 14.32 -7.33
C ASN A 265 9.42 13.66 -6.43
N MET A 266 9.84 12.99 -5.35
CA MET A 266 8.95 12.47 -4.32
C MET A 266 8.44 13.55 -3.35
N GLY A 267 8.76 14.82 -3.59
CA GLY A 267 8.24 15.97 -2.83
C GLY A 267 9.19 16.52 -1.76
N HIS A 268 10.42 15.99 -1.65
CA HIS A 268 11.40 16.45 -0.66
C HIS A 268 12.73 16.89 -1.32
N PRO A 269 12.82 18.14 -1.82
CA PRO A 269 14.00 18.58 -2.55
C PRO A 269 15.24 18.78 -1.66
N GLN A 270 15.06 19.04 -0.37
CA GLN A 270 16.18 19.26 0.55
C GLN A 270 16.77 17.92 1.00
N PRO A 271 18.07 17.85 1.32
CA PRO A 271 18.62 16.72 2.06
C PRO A 271 17.89 16.51 3.40
N PHE A 272 17.62 15.26 3.77
CA PHE A 272 17.17 14.87 5.12
C PHE A 272 18.29 15.08 6.14
#